data_AF-A0AAE7B540-F1
#
_entry.id   AF-A0AAE7B540-F1
#
_cell.length_a   1.000
_cell.length_b   1.000
_cell.length_c   1.000
_cell.angle_alpha   90.00
_cell.angle_beta   90.00
_cell.angle_gamma   90.00
#
_symmetry.space_group_name_H-M   'P 1'
#
loop_
_entity.id
_entity.type
_entity.pdbx_description
1 polymer ?
#
loop_
_entity_poly.entity_id
_entity_poly.type
_entity_poly.pdbx_seq_one_letter_code
_entity_poly.pdbx_strand_id
1 'polypeptide(L)' 'MLLECGFYGIDSEVKQRNGHKYFVARHRFDPIKVELIFVKVKELQGKKELCEFIENEKLIKG' A
#
# COMPACT_ATOMS: atom_id res chain seq x y z
N MET A 1 5.19 -7.12 7.49
CA MET A 1 6.12 -7.72 6.49
C MET A 1 6.36 -6.69 5.41
N LEU A 2 7.60 -6.49 4.94
CA LEU A 2 7.85 -5.58 3.81
C LEU A 2 7.74 -6.39 2.51
N LEU A 3 6.81 -6.00 1.64
CA LEU A 3 6.60 -6.63 0.34
C LEU A 3 7.18 -5.77 -0.78
N GLU A 4 7.82 -6.38 -1.76
CA GLU A 4 8.52 -5.65 -2.83
C GLU A 4 7.67 -5.57 -4.09
N CYS A 5 7.40 -4.35 -4.57
CA CYS A 5 6.66 -4.06 -5.79
C CYS A 5 7.46 -3.07 -6.65
N GLY A 6 8.26 -3.60 -7.58
CA GLY A 6 9.17 -2.78 -8.39
C GLY A 6 10.14 -1.97 -7.53
N PHE A 7 10.06 -0.64 -7.60
CA PHE A 7 10.87 0.26 -6.78
C PHE A 7 10.29 0.59 -5.41
N TYR A 8 9.15 0.01 -5.03
CA TYR A 8 8.47 0.32 -3.78
C TYR A 8 8.50 -0.88 -2.82
N GLY A 9 8.81 -0.61 -1.56
CA GLY A 9 8.54 -1.52 -0.45
C GLY A 9 7.21 -1.15 0.20
N ILE A 10 6.27 -2.08 0.23
CA ILE A 10 4.95 -1.93 0.82
C ILE A 10 4.97 -2.51 2.22
N ASP A 11 4.59 -1.69 3.19
CA ASP A 11 4.29 -2.15 4.54
C ASP A 11 2.96 -2.92 4.51
N SER A 12 3.04 -4.25 4.71
CA SER A 12 1.87 -5.13 4.64
C SER A 12 0.86 -4.90 5.78
N GLU A 13 1.20 -4.09 6.77
CA GLU A 13 0.29 -3.73 7.85
C GLU A 13 -0.61 -2.57 7.44
N VAL A 14 -1.92 -2.82 7.45
CA VAL A 14 -2.92 -1.77 7.23
C VAL A 14 -2.88 -0.79 8.40
N LYS A 15 -2.65 0.48 8.10
CA LYS A 15 -2.65 1.57 9.07
C LYS A 15 -3.99 2.29 9.04
N GLN A 16 -4.32 2.96 10.14
CA GLN A 16 -5.55 3.73 10.26
C GLN A 16 -5.28 5.14 10.80
N ARG A 17 -5.85 6.16 10.15
CA ARG A 17 -5.81 7.55 10.62
C ARG A 17 -7.11 8.26 10.25
N ASN A 18 -7.71 8.97 11.19
CA ASN A 18 -8.96 9.72 10.98
C ASN A 18 -10.06 8.89 10.29
N GLY A 19 -10.25 7.64 10.70
CA GLY A 19 -11.23 6.72 10.09
C GLY A 19 -10.85 6.11 8.74
N HIS A 20 -9.74 6.52 8.14
CA HIS A 20 -9.26 6.01 6.85
C HIS A 20 -8.25 4.89 7.06
N LYS A 21 -8.42 3.76 6.38
CA LYS A 21 -7.45 2.66 6.32
C LYS A 21 -6.53 2.84 5.11
N TYR A 22 -5.24 2.57 5.26
CA TYR A 22 -4.27 2.70 4.17
C TYR A 22 -3.04 1.80 4.34
N PHE A 23 -2.38 1.51 3.23
CA PHE A 23 -1.03 0.93 3.19
C PHE A 23 0.02 2.01 2.97
N VAL A 24 1.23 1.79 3.46
CA VAL A 24 2.37 2.70 3.25
C VAL A 24 3.33 2.06 2.26
N ALA A 25 3.57 2.72 1.13
CA ALA A 25 4.57 2.34 0.16
C ALA A 25 5.74 3.32 0.19
N ARG A 26 6.97 2.81 0.32
CA ARG A 26 8.20 3.63 0.35
C ARG A 26 9.07 3.30 -0.85
N HIS A 27 9.54 4.31 -1.56
CA HIS A 27 10.46 4.09 -2.68
C HIS A 27 11.84 3.67 -2.15
N ARG A 28 12.42 2.61 -2.74
CA ARG A 28 13.68 2.01 -2.30
C ARG A 28 14.88 2.94 -2.47
N PHE A 29 14.90 3.71 -3.55
CA PHE A 29 16.03 4.59 -3.90
C PHE A 29 15.80 6.05 -3.50
N ASP A 30 14.61 6.37 -2.98
CA ASP A 30 14.23 7.73 -2.64
C ASP A 30 13.44 7.73 -1.31
N PRO A 31 14.11 7.95 -0.17
CA PRO A 31 13.47 7.83 1.14
C PRO A 31 12.42 8.90 1.42
N ILE A 32 12.42 10.02 0.69
CA ILE A 32 11.38 11.06 0.83
C ILE A 32 10.12 10.71 0.03
N LYS A 33 10.23 9.81 -0.95
CA LYS A 33 9.10 9.39 -1.79
C LYS A 33 8.31 8.28 -1.10
N VAL A 34 7.23 8.71 -0.43
CA VAL A 34 6.28 7.84 0.25
C VAL A 34 4.89 8.01 -0.37
N GLU A 35 4.24 6.91 -0.71
CA GLU A 35 2.87 6.88 -1.22
C GLU A 35 1.95 6.20 -0.22
N LEU A 36 0.76 6.78 -0.03
CA LEU A 36 -0.30 6.22 0.81
C LEU A 36 -1.37 5.64 -0.10
N ILE A 37 -1.69 4.36 0.09
CA ILE A 37 -2.70 3.65 -0.71
C ILE A 37 -3.91 3.46 0.18
N PHE A 38 -4.98 4.20 -0.09
CA PHE A 38 -6.16 4.20 0.77
C PHE A 38 -7.10 3.05 0.42
N VAL A 39 -7.72 2.46 1.44
CA VAL A 39 -8.78 1.47 1.30
C VAL A 39 -10.13 2.19 1.39
N LYS A 40 -10.89 2.22 0.30
CA LYS A 40 -12.26 2.77 0.23
C LYS A 40 -13.22 1.63 -0.06
N VAL A 41 -14.14 1.30 0.85
CA VAL A 41 -15.25 0.36 0.64
C VAL A 41 -14.98 -0.72 -0.45
N LYS A 42 -14.08 -1.68 -0.13
CA LYS A 42 -13.63 -2.80 -0.98
C LYS A 42 -12.74 -2.48 -2.20
N GLU A 43 -12.33 -1.23 -2.39
CA GLU A 43 -11.42 -0.78 -3.45
C GLU A 43 -10.18 -0.10 -2.87
N LEU A 44 -9.10 -0.09 -3.66
CA LEU A 44 -7.86 0.64 -3.35
C LEU A 44 -7.74 1.89 -4.20
N GLN A 45 -7.32 3.00 -3.59
CA GLN A 45 -7.02 4.24 -4.29
C GLN A 45 -5.54 4.61 -4.09
N GLY A 46 -4.83 4.79 -5.21
CA GLY A 46 -3.41 5.08 -5.24
C GLY A 46 -2.82 4.83 -6.63
N LYS A 47 -1.49 4.67 -6.72
CA LYS A 47 -0.83 4.29 -7.96
C LYS A 47 -1.28 2.88 -8.37
N LYS A 48 -1.80 2.75 -9.61
CA LYS A 48 -2.41 1.53 -10.15
C LYS A 48 -1.57 0.26 -9.91
N GLU A 49 -0.29 0.30 -10.25
CA GLU A 49 0.63 -0.85 -10.10
C GLU A 49 0.72 -1.34 -8.64
N LEU A 50 0.70 -0.43 -7.67
CA LEU A 50 0.77 -0.78 -6.25
C LEU A 50 -0.56 -1.36 -5.76
N CYS A 51 -1.68 -0.80 -6.23
CA CYS A 51 -3.01 -1.35 -5.92
C CYS A 51 -3.16 -2.78 -6.45
N GLU A 52 -2.80 -3.00 -7.72
CA GLU A 52 -2.85 -4.33 -8.36
C GLU A 52 -1.98 -5.35 -7.61
N PHE A 53 -0.79 -4.96 -7.16
CA PHE A 53 0.07 -5.81 -6.35
C PHE A 53 -0.59 -6.20 -5.02
N ILE A 54 -1.13 -5.23 -4.27
CA ILE A 54 -1.78 -5.47 -2.97
C ILE A 54 -3.00 -6.40 -3.11
N GLU A 55 -3.78 -6.22 -4.17
CA GLU A 55 -4.95 -7.07 -4.48
C GLU A 55 -4.53 -8.51 -4.77
N ASN A 56 -3.50 -8.71 -5.59
CA ASN A 56 -2.98 -10.02 -5.95
C ASN A 56 -2.40 -10.78 -4.76
N GLU A 57 -1.68 -10.10 -3.88
CA GLU A 57 -1.12 -10.66 -2.65
C GLU A 57 -2.20 -10.93 -1.57
N LYS A 58 -3.47 -10.60 -1.84
CA LYS A 58 -4.62 -10.80 -0.93
C LYS A 58 -4.40 -10.25 0.49
N LEU A 59 -3.57 -9.22 0.64
CA LEU A 59 -3.20 -8.60 1.93
C LEU A 59 -4.39 -8.00 2.70
N ILE A 60 -5.54 -7.91 2.04
CA ILE A 60 -6.78 -7.35 2.53
C ILE A 60 -7.68 -8.41 3.18
N LYS A 61 -7.37 -9.71 3.04
CA LYS A 61 -8.13 -10.80 3.67
C LYS A 61 -7.54 -11.13 5.04
N GLY A 62 -7.88 -10.30 6.03
CA GLY A 62 -7.70 -10.54 7.46
C GLY A 62 -9.02 -10.36 8.18
#